data_AF-A0A4Q3YNR5-F1
#
_entry.id   AF-A0A4Q3YNR5-F1
#
_cell.length_a   1.000
_cell.length_b   1.000
_cell.length_c   1.000
_cell.angle_alpha   90.00
_cell.angle_beta   90.00
_cell.angle_gamma   90.00
#
_symmetry.space_group_name_H-M   'P 1'
#
loop_
_entity.id
_entity.type
_entity.pdbx_description
1 polymer ?
#
loop_
_entity_poly.entity_id
_entity_poly.type
_entity_poly.pdbx_seq_one_letter_code
_entity_poly.pdbx_strand_id
1 'polypeptide(L)'
;MLRSALLPAALLLATPALAEEITCAGAFAADSSAERLAEIYGTQNVVTGEVPGPEGSTYIATTVFPDDPARQLVFGWWDETGHRELSQVQRPAADSIAGLHAGMSVKQVEA
;
A
#
# COMPACT_ATOMS: atom_id res chain seq x y z
N MET A 1 48.95 -36.16 6.37
CA MET A 1 47.54 -36.30 6.81
C MET A 1 46.92 -34.92 6.82
N LEU A 2 46.33 -34.48 5.69
CA LEU A 2 45.80 -33.12 5.53
C LEU A 2 44.28 -33.19 5.69
N ARG A 3 43.78 -32.71 6.84
CA ARG A 3 42.34 -32.65 7.15
C ARG A 3 41.74 -31.41 6.49
N SER A 4 41.14 -31.58 5.31
CA SER A 4 40.26 -30.56 4.73
C SER A 4 38.99 -30.44 5.56
N ALA A 5 38.86 -29.35 6.31
CA ALA A 5 37.59 -28.96 6.92
C ALA A 5 36.78 -28.16 5.88
N LEU A 6 35.79 -28.80 5.26
CA LEU A 6 34.74 -28.06 4.55
C LEU A 6 33.86 -27.38 5.61
N LEU A 7 33.91 -26.05 5.69
CA LEU A 7 32.85 -25.29 6.36
C LEU A 7 31.62 -25.30 5.45
N PRO A 8 30.45 -25.76 5.91
CA PRO A 8 29.22 -25.65 5.14
C PRO A 8 28.81 -24.18 5.06
N ALA A 9 28.70 -23.66 3.84
CA ALA A 9 28.08 -22.38 3.57
C ALA A 9 26.61 -22.45 4.01
N ALA A 10 26.27 -21.78 5.11
CA ALA A 10 24.90 -21.63 5.55
C ALA A 10 24.16 -20.73 4.55
N LEU A 11 23.29 -21.31 3.71
CA LEU A 11 22.31 -20.57 2.95
C LEU A 11 21.36 -19.88 3.95
N LEU A 12 21.41 -18.55 4.03
CA LEU A 12 20.34 -17.75 4.61
C LEU A 12 19.09 -17.95 3.76
N LEU A 13 18.22 -18.87 4.19
CA LEU A 13 16.88 -18.99 3.65
C LEU A 13 16.12 -17.72 4.07
N ALA A 14 15.93 -16.79 3.14
CA ALA A 14 15.01 -15.69 3.32
C ALA A 14 13.61 -16.27 3.51
N THR A 15 13.10 -16.28 4.74
CA THR A 15 11.70 -16.60 5.01
C THR A 15 10.86 -15.53 4.32
N PRO A 16 9.90 -15.90 3.45
CA PRO A 16 8.99 -14.91 2.87
C PRO A 16 8.30 -14.21 4.04
N ALA A 17 8.44 -12.89 4.11
CA ALA A 17 7.69 -12.08 5.05
C ALA A 17 6.21 -12.36 4.79
N LEU A 18 5.50 -12.86 5.80
CA LEU A 18 4.05 -12.97 5.74
C LEU A 18 3.54 -11.56 5.47
N ALA A 19 2.89 -11.36 4.32
CA ALA A 19 2.23 -10.10 4.02
C ALA A 19 1.21 -9.85 5.14
N GLU A 20 1.37 -8.76 5.87
CA GLU A 20 0.43 -8.36 6.91
C GLU A 20 -0.94 -8.16 6.26
N GLU A 21 -1.97 -8.78 6.83
CA GLU A 21 -3.33 -8.70 6.29
C GLU A 21 -3.84 -7.26 6.42
N ILE A 22 -4.31 -6.67 5.30
CA ILE A 22 -4.96 -5.36 5.32
C ILE A 22 -6.34 -5.56 5.95
N THR A 23 -6.56 -4.91 7.09
CA THR A 23 -7.86 -4.91 7.79
C THR A 23 -8.47 -3.51 7.75
N CYS A 24 -9.78 -3.39 7.98
CA CYS A 24 -10.47 -2.10 8.11
C CYS A 24 -10.17 -1.42 9.47
N ALA A 25 -8.90 -1.35 9.85
CA ALA A 25 -8.39 -0.79 11.09
C ALA A 25 -7.11 0.03 10.84
N GLY A 26 -6.68 0.78 11.85
CA GLY A 26 -5.46 1.61 11.75
C GLY A 26 -5.56 2.63 10.61
N ALA A 27 -4.58 2.59 9.70
CA ALA A 27 -4.53 3.47 8.53
C ALA A 27 -5.73 3.32 7.58
N PHE A 28 -6.31 2.11 7.51
CA PHE A 28 -7.41 1.75 6.62
C PHE A 28 -8.78 1.75 7.32
N ALA A 29 -8.85 2.27 8.55
CA ALA A 29 -10.12 2.42 9.25
C ALA A 29 -10.99 3.50 8.56
N ALA A 30 -12.31 3.34 8.61
CA ALA A 30 -13.24 4.31 8.04
C ALA A 30 -13.09 5.72 8.67
N ASP A 31 -12.67 5.80 9.94
CA ASP A 31 -12.43 7.04 10.67
C ASP A 31 -10.97 7.54 10.58
N SER A 32 -10.17 7.02 9.64
CA SER A 32 -8.77 7.42 9.46
C SER A 32 -8.65 8.90 9.08
N SER A 33 -7.45 9.46 9.29
CA SER A 33 -7.11 10.84 8.94
C SER A 33 -5.67 10.95 8.47
N ALA A 34 -5.34 12.04 7.77
CA ALA A 34 -3.95 12.36 7.42
C ALA A 34 -3.01 12.41 8.64
N GLU A 35 -3.50 12.87 9.80
CA GLU A 35 -2.70 12.87 11.03
C GLU A 35 -2.40 11.45 11.50
N ARG A 36 -3.40 10.56 11.51
CA ARG A 36 -3.20 9.14 11.85
C ARG A 36 -2.21 8.48 10.89
N LEU A 37 -2.27 8.78 9.60
CA LEU A 37 -1.28 8.28 8.63
C LEU A 37 0.14 8.76 8.99
N ALA A 38 0.29 10.03 9.35
CA ALA A 38 1.59 10.58 9.76
C ALA A 38 2.11 9.95 11.06
N GLU A 39 1.24 9.58 12.01
CA GLU A 39 1.61 8.83 13.22
C GLU A 39 2.11 7.41 12.89
N ILE A 40 1.46 6.73 11.96
CA ILE A 40 1.77 5.33 11.59
C ILE A 40 3.02 5.24 10.70
N TYR A 41 3.09 6.07 9.65
CA TYR A 41 4.12 5.98 8.62
C TYR A 41 5.26 6.98 8.80
N GLY A 42 5.12 7.93 9.73
CA GLY A 42 6.06 9.02 9.97
C GLY A 42 5.81 10.20 9.03
N THR A 43 5.86 11.42 9.57
CA THR A 43 5.58 12.68 8.85
C THR A 43 6.40 12.88 7.57
N GLN A 44 7.65 12.38 7.54
CA GLN A 44 8.52 12.46 6.36
C GLN A 44 8.02 11.61 5.17
N ASN A 45 7.16 10.63 5.42
CA ASN A 45 6.63 9.72 4.41
C ASN A 45 5.18 10.07 4.04
N VAL A 46 4.62 11.17 4.53
CA VAL A 46 3.20 11.52 4.36
C VAL A 46 3.08 12.95 3.86
N VAL A 47 2.48 13.11 2.67
CA VAL A 47 2.30 14.42 2.03
C VAL A 47 0.85 14.55 1.57
N THR A 48 0.20 15.67 1.89
CA THR A 48 -1.15 15.98 1.40
C THR A 48 -1.07 17.01 0.28
N GLY A 49 -1.83 16.80 -0.79
CA GLY A 49 -1.85 17.69 -1.94
C GLY A 49 -2.82 17.24 -3.03
N GLU A 50 -2.84 17.98 -4.14
CA GLU A 50 -3.62 17.61 -5.32
C GLU A 50 -3.02 16.38 -6.02
N VAL A 51 -3.88 15.43 -6.37
CA VAL A 51 -3.53 14.23 -7.15
C VAL A 51 -4.46 14.07 -8.34
N PRO A 52 -4.05 13.32 -9.39
CA PRO A 52 -4.92 13.01 -10.52
C PRO A 52 -6.16 12.22 -10.09
N GLY A 53 -7.32 12.67 -10.57
CA GLY A 53 -8.62 12.04 -10.38
C GLY A 53 -9.16 11.39 -11.66
N PRO A 54 -10.37 10.81 -11.58
CA PRO A 54 -11.04 10.24 -12.74
C PRO A 54 -11.31 11.32 -13.80
N GLU A 55 -11.32 10.89 -15.07
CA GLU A 55 -11.75 11.72 -16.20
C GLU A 55 -10.95 13.04 -16.37
N GLY A 56 -9.69 13.07 -15.91
CA GLY A 56 -8.81 14.24 -16.03
C GLY A 56 -9.04 15.32 -14.98
N SER A 57 -9.83 15.04 -13.94
CA SER A 57 -9.98 15.90 -12.76
C SER A 57 -8.77 15.83 -11.83
N THR A 58 -8.73 16.69 -10.81
CA THR A 58 -7.83 16.59 -9.64
C THR A 58 -8.67 16.61 -8.37
N TYR A 59 -8.12 16.04 -7.28
CA TYR A 59 -8.71 16.10 -5.95
C TYR A 59 -7.62 16.12 -4.88
N ILE A 60 -7.96 16.56 -3.66
CA ILE A 60 -7.03 16.57 -2.53
C ILE A 60 -6.96 15.19 -1.88
N ALA A 61 -5.75 14.67 -1.73
CA ALA A 61 -5.48 13.38 -1.12
C ALA A 61 -4.20 13.41 -0.28
N THR A 62 -4.01 12.37 0.52
CA THR A 62 -2.77 12.16 1.27
C THR A 62 -1.99 10.97 0.69
N THR A 63 -0.78 11.23 0.23
CA THR A 63 0.15 10.24 -0.32
C THR A 63 1.12 9.76 0.76
N VAL A 64 1.18 8.45 0.95
CA VAL A 64 2.16 7.75 1.80
C VAL A 64 3.27 7.19 0.91
N PHE A 65 4.53 7.37 1.32
CA PHE A 65 5.76 7.05 0.56
C PHE A 65 5.79 7.69 -0.85
N PRO A 66 5.67 9.03 -0.96
CA PRO A 66 5.61 9.71 -2.26
C PRO A 66 6.87 9.53 -3.12
N ASP A 67 8.03 9.26 -2.48
CA ASP A 67 9.31 9.09 -3.17
C ASP A 67 9.62 7.62 -3.54
N ASP A 68 8.72 6.68 -3.22
CA ASP A 68 8.88 5.26 -3.53
C ASP A 68 7.66 4.73 -4.32
N PRO A 69 7.69 4.79 -5.67
CA PRO A 69 6.56 4.42 -6.51
C PRO A 69 6.08 2.97 -6.33
N ALA A 70 6.92 2.07 -5.85
CA ALA A 70 6.55 0.68 -5.59
C ALA A 70 5.76 0.51 -4.29
N ARG A 71 5.88 1.47 -3.36
CA ARG A 71 5.22 1.48 -2.05
C ARG A 71 4.20 2.59 -1.88
N GLN A 72 4.07 3.46 -2.87
CA GLN A 72 3.18 4.62 -2.83
C GLN A 72 1.73 4.21 -2.61
N LEU A 73 1.07 4.81 -1.62
CA LEU A 73 -0.37 4.68 -1.39
C LEU A 73 -1.01 6.07 -1.39
N VAL A 74 -2.18 6.23 -2.01
CA VAL A 74 -2.91 7.50 -2.03
C VAL A 74 -4.24 7.32 -1.31
N PHE A 75 -4.44 8.05 -0.23
CA PHE A 75 -5.63 8.01 0.62
C PHE A 75 -6.52 9.20 0.28
N GLY A 76 -7.73 8.91 -0.20
CA GLY A 76 -8.78 9.90 -0.46
C GLY A 76 -9.74 10.01 0.72
N TRP A 77 -10.36 11.17 0.88
CA TRP A 77 -11.15 11.54 2.05
C TRP A 77 -12.60 11.87 1.65
N TRP A 78 -13.57 11.60 2.53
CA TRP A 78 -14.92 12.15 2.42
C TRP A 78 -14.95 13.58 2.93
N ASP A 79 -14.26 13.87 4.03
CA ASP A 79 -13.97 15.23 4.47
C ASP A 79 -12.63 15.68 3.85
N GLU A 80 -12.70 16.21 2.62
CA GLU A 80 -11.52 16.70 1.91
C GLU A 80 -10.84 17.88 2.61
N THR A 81 -11.58 18.73 3.33
CA THR A 81 -11.00 19.92 3.98
C THR A 81 -10.27 19.53 5.26
N GLY A 82 -10.83 18.59 6.03
CA GLY A 82 -10.18 18.05 7.22
C GLY A 82 -9.14 16.97 6.93
N HIS A 83 -9.18 16.36 5.74
CA HIS A 83 -8.41 15.16 5.37
C HIS A 83 -8.72 13.96 6.28
N ARG A 84 -10.01 13.68 6.46
CA ARG A 84 -10.57 12.69 7.39
C ARG A 84 -11.65 11.86 6.71
N GLU A 85 -11.99 10.74 7.34
CA GLU A 85 -13.04 9.82 6.90
C GLU A 85 -12.68 9.16 5.56
N LEU A 86 -12.08 7.98 5.63
CA LEU A 86 -11.48 7.33 4.48
C LEU A 86 -12.53 6.99 3.41
N SER A 87 -12.34 7.49 2.19
CA SER A 87 -13.23 7.22 1.05
C SER A 87 -12.67 6.19 0.09
N GLN A 88 -11.36 6.21 -0.14
CA GLN A 88 -10.68 5.31 -1.05
C GLN A 88 -9.19 5.20 -0.72
N VAL A 89 -8.57 4.09 -1.12
CA VAL A 89 -7.12 3.95 -1.15
C VAL A 89 -6.70 3.46 -2.52
N GLN A 90 -5.80 4.21 -3.16
CA GLN A 90 -5.16 3.81 -4.40
C GLN A 90 -3.80 3.22 -4.11
N ARG A 91 -3.49 2.15 -4.84
CA ARG A 91 -2.19 1.46 -4.83
C ARG A 91 -1.51 1.66 -6.17
N PRO A 92 -0.20 1.38 -6.29
CA PRO A 92 0.45 1.39 -7.59
C PRO A 92 -0.23 0.37 -8.52
N ALA A 93 -0.27 0.70 -9.81
CA ALA A 93 -0.87 -0.17 -10.81
C ALA A 93 -0.17 -1.54 -10.83
N ALA A 94 -0.95 -2.60 -11.01
CA ALA A 94 -0.45 -3.96 -11.13
C ALA A 94 -1.30 -4.74 -12.14
N ASP A 95 -0.69 -5.70 -12.83
CA ASP A 95 -1.39 -6.55 -13.81
C ASP A 95 -2.44 -7.46 -13.15
N SER A 96 -2.24 -7.79 -11.87
CA SER A 96 -3.20 -8.54 -11.07
C SER A 96 -3.11 -8.19 -9.58
N ILE A 97 -4.23 -8.34 -8.86
CA ILE A 97 -4.33 -8.11 -7.42
C ILE A 97 -5.18 -9.24 -6.83
N ALA A 98 -4.61 -10.02 -5.90
CA ALA A 98 -5.31 -11.14 -5.25
C ALA A 98 -5.98 -12.11 -6.25
N GLY A 99 -5.34 -12.33 -7.41
CA GLY A 99 -5.87 -13.17 -8.50
C GLY A 99 -6.84 -12.45 -9.45
N LEU A 100 -7.31 -11.26 -9.09
CA LEU A 100 -8.14 -10.40 -9.95
C LEU A 100 -7.27 -9.72 -11.00
N HIS A 101 -7.74 -9.69 -12.24
CA HIS A 101 -7.08 -9.00 -13.34
C HIS A 101 -8.11 -8.57 -14.40
N ALA A 102 -7.71 -7.62 -15.24
CA ALA A 102 -8.56 -7.17 -16.34
C ALA A 102 -8.85 -8.33 -17.31
N GLY A 103 -10.10 -8.44 -17.77
CA GLY A 103 -10.55 -9.49 -18.69
C GLY A 103 -11.23 -10.70 -18.02
N MET A 104 -11.26 -10.76 -16.69
CA MET A 104 -12.09 -11.75 -15.98
C MET A 104 -13.59 -11.50 -16.25
N SER A 105 -14.34 -12.58 -16.44
CA SER A 105 -15.81 -12.51 -16.40
C SER A 105 -16.30 -12.22 -14.98
N VAL A 106 -17.50 -11.64 -14.85
CA VAL A 106 -18.14 -11.40 -13.55
C VAL A 106 -18.19 -12.68 -12.70
N LYS A 107 -18.53 -13.81 -13.32
CA LYS A 107 -18.54 -15.11 -12.64
C LYS A 107 -17.18 -15.51 -12.06
N GLN A 108 -16.07 -15.15 -12.70
CA GLN A 108 -14.74 -15.44 -12.19
C GLN A 108 -14.33 -14.51 -11.04
N VAL A 109 -14.91 -13.31 -10.97
CA VAL A 109 -14.68 -12.35 -9.88
C VAL A 109 -15.47 -12.73 -8.62
N GLU A 110 -16.67 -13.28 -8.78
CA GLU A 110 -17.58 -13.64 -7.67
C GLU A 110 -17.31 -15.02 -7.04
N ALA A 111 -16.42 -15.83 -7.63
CA ALA A 111 -16.15 -17.21 -7.22
C ALA A 111 -15.19 -17.30 -6.03
#